data_AF-K1Q7J7-F1
#
_entry.id   AF-K1Q7J7-F1
#
_cell.length_a   1.000
_cell.length_b   1.000
_cell.length_c   1.000
_cell.angle_alpha   90.00
_cell.angle_beta   90.00
_cell.angle_gamma   90.00
#
_symmetry.space_group_name_H-M   'P 1'
#
loop_
_entity.id
_entity.type
_entity.pdbx_description
1 polymer ?
#
loop_
_entity_poly.entity_id
_entity_poly.type
_entity_poly.pdbx_seq_one_letter_code
_entity_poly.pdbx_strand_id
1 'polypeptide(L)'
;MNKNGYTTPLSDYQSAKLMKELKASYYLNTDSCSQDTDVYLSLEDGWNNDCSKNIELTNLTGQAVVCHISYLCSEVQCCVRADDIRRTFQVELSVDPCSKIMLIKLERLTIKVDLLVFQFGTVHHFSLVGFLKAE
;
A
#
# COMPACT_ATOMS: atom_id res chain seq x y z
N MET A 1 -15.02 25.61 -6.11
CA MET A 1 -14.08 26.61 -5.55
C MET A 1 -13.21 25.92 -4.52
N ASN A 2 -11.90 25.86 -4.74
CA ASN A 2 -10.96 25.22 -3.81
C ASN A 2 -10.86 26.12 -2.56
N LYS A 3 -11.33 25.67 -1.39
CA LYS A 3 -11.48 26.53 -0.19
C LYS A 3 -10.18 27.19 0.29
N ASN A 4 -9.03 26.67 -0.14
CA ASN A 4 -7.69 27.15 0.24
C ASN A 4 -6.80 27.56 -0.96
N GLY A 5 -7.30 27.52 -2.20
CA GLY A 5 -6.51 27.91 -3.39
C GLY A 5 -5.32 27.00 -3.76
N TYR A 6 -5.25 25.78 -3.22
CA TYR A 6 -4.16 24.85 -3.53
C TYR A 6 -4.23 24.31 -4.96
N THR A 7 -3.08 24.07 -5.57
CA THR A 7 -2.89 23.42 -6.88
C THR A 7 -2.19 22.09 -6.67
N THR A 8 -2.54 21.07 -7.45
CA THR A 8 -1.81 19.80 -7.46
C THR A 8 -0.56 19.91 -8.34
N PRO A 9 0.54 19.24 -7.98
CA PRO A 9 0.75 18.51 -6.73
C PRO A 9 0.94 19.45 -5.54
N LEU A 10 0.40 19.08 -4.37
CA LEU A 10 0.57 19.84 -3.13
C LEU A 10 2.05 19.97 -2.77
N SER A 11 2.44 21.08 -2.14
CA SER A 11 3.78 21.20 -1.54
C SER A 11 3.93 20.25 -0.35
N ASP A 12 5.16 19.93 0.04
CA ASP A 12 5.43 19.02 1.17
C ASP A 12 4.77 19.49 2.46
N TYR A 13 4.75 20.82 2.68
CA TYR A 13 4.04 21.45 3.80
C TYR A 13 2.52 21.26 3.71
N GLN A 14 1.92 21.50 2.53
CA GLN A 14 0.48 21.33 2.32
C GLN A 14 0.07 19.87 2.49
N SER A 15 0.87 18.95 1.98
CA SER A 15 0.69 17.51 2.14
C SER A 15 0.80 17.09 3.61
N ALA A 16 1.83 17.54 4.34
CA ALA A 16 1.97 17.27 5.77
C ALA A 16 0.79 17.84 6.58
N LYS A 17 0.33 19.04 6.25
CA LYS A 17 -0.85 19.66 6.86
C LYS A 17 -2.11 18.83 6.61
N LEU A 18 -2.33 18.39 5.37
CA LEU A 18 -3.45 17.51 5.02
C LEU A 18 -3.42 16.21 5.83
N MET A 19 -2.27 15.53 5.91
CA MET A 19 -2.12 14.30 6.71
C MET A 19 -2.43 14.52 8.19
N LYS A 20 -2.04 15.68 8.74
CA LYS A 20 -2.36 16.06 10.13
C LYS A 20 -3.86 16.32 10.33
N GLU A 21 -4.49 17.07 9.42
CA GLU A 21 -5.93 17.38 9.49
C GLU A 21 -6.80 16.12 9.36
N LEU A 22 -6.39 15.19 8.49
CA LEU A 22 -7.02 13.87 8.36
C LEU A 22 -6.66 12.92 9.51
N LYS A 23 -5.82 13.31 10.46
CA LYS A 23 -5.29 12.42 11.53
C LYS A 23 -4.55 11.18 11.00
N ALA A 24 -4.20 11.18 9.72
CA ALA A 24 -3.43 10.13 9.07
C ALA A 24 -1.99 10.06 9.57
N SER A 25 -1.45 11.21 10.00
CA SER A 25 -0.07 11.35 10.49
C SER A 25 0.31 10.37 11.60
N TYR A 26 -0.66 9.91 12.39
CA TYR A 26 -0.43 8.93 13.47
C TYR A 26 -0.15 7.52 12.96
N TYR A 27 -0.58 7.22 11.75
CA TYR A 27 -0.44 5.91 11.13
C TYR A 27 0.68 5.85 10.12
N LEU A 28 1.20 6.98 9.65
CA LEU A 28 2.34 6.98 8.73
C LEU A 28 3.57 6.34 9.38
N ASN A 29 4.29 5.55 8.60
CA ASN A 29 5.62 5.08 8.92
C ASN A 29 6.56 6.27 9.20
N THR A 30 7.58 6.01 10.02
CA THR A 30 8.62 7.00 10.30
C THR A 30 9.31 7.42 9.01
N ASP A 31 9.67 6.43 8.20
CA ASP A 31 10.27 6.62 6.88
C ASP A 31 9.24 6.20 5.82
N SER A 32 9.07 7.02 4.78
CA SER A 32 8.22 6.66 3.65
C SER A 32 8.90 5.58 2.82
N CYS A 33 8.14 4.63 2.27
CA CYS A 33 8.70 3.66 1.35
C CYS A 33 9.26 4.37 0.11
N SER A 34 10.33 3.83 -0.48
CA SER A 34 10.87 4.32 -1.74
C SER A 34 10.89 3.20 -2.76
N GLN A 35 10.62 3.52 -4.02
CA GLN A 35 10.76 2.58 -5.13
C GLN A 35 12.23 2.24 -5.41
N ASP A 36 13.16 3.01 -4.83
CA ASP A 36 14.61 2.83 -4.99
C ASP A 36 15.23 1.94 -3.89
N THR A 37 14.44 1.43 -2.93
CA THR A 37 14.97 0.49 -1.92
C THR A 37 15.33 -0.85 -2.58
N ASP A 38 16.33 -1.55 -2.04
CA ASP A 38 16.83 -2.83 -2.56
C ASP A 38 15.73 -3.85 -2.93
N VAL A 39 14.64 -3.89 -2.15
CA VAL A 39 13.49 -4.77 -2.37
C VAL A 39 12.77 -4.51 -3.71
N TYR A 40 12.96 -3.34 -4.32
CA TYR A 40 12.32 -2.92 -5.58
C TYR A 40 13.32 -2.64 -6.72
N LEU A 41 14.58 -3.07 -6.63
CA LEU A 41 15.56 -2.81 -7.69
C LEU A 41 15.45 -3.74 -8.91
N SER A 42 14.98 -4.97 -8.70
CA SER A 42 14.89 -6.01 -9.74
C SER A 42 13.44 -6.29 -10.13
N LEU A 43 12.77 -5.28 -10.69
CA LEU A 43 11.36 -5.38 -11.05
C LEU A 43 11.16 -5.98 -12.44
N GLU A 44 10.29 -6.98 -12.54
CA GLU A 44 9.67 -7.43 -13.79
C GLU A 44 8.19 -7.03 -13.74
N ASP A 45 7.74 -6.24 -14.72
CA ASP A 45 6.36 -5.74 -14.77
C ASP A 45 5.88 -5.03 -13.48
N GLY A 46 6.80 -4.37 -12.77
CA GLY A 46 6.55 -3.67 -11.50
C GLY A 46 6.52 -4.57 -10.25
N TRP A 47 6.92 -5.84 -10.39
CA TRP A 47 7.04 -6.80 -9.30
C TRP A 47 8.48 -7.24 -9.07
N ASN A 48 8.90 -7.27 -7.81
CA ASN A 48 10.00 -8.12 -7.37
C ASN A 48 9.40 -9.42 -6.82
N ASN A 49 9.67 -10.56 -7.46
CA ASN A 49 9.05 -11.83 -7.14
C ASN A 49 10.05 -12.85 -6.59
N ASP A 50 10.12 -12.97 -5.26
CA ASP A 50 10.91 -14.00 -4.58
C ASP A 50 10.14 -15.33 -4.39
N CYS A 51 8.85 -15.37 -4.77
CA CYS A 51 8.05 -16.57 -4.67
C CYS A 51 8.45 -17.60 -5.74
N SER A 52 8.86 -18.78 -5.28
CA SER A 52 9.28 -19.90 -6.15
C SER A 52 8.13 -20.58 -6.92
N LYS A 53 6.88 -20.25 -6.60
CA LYS A 53 5.70 -20.82 -7.27
C LYS A 53 5.37 -20.00 -8.51
N ASN A 54 4.88 -20.69 -9.54
CA ASN A 54 4.31 -20.00 -10.69
C ASN A 54 2.99 -19.35 -10.28
N ILE A 55 2.98 -18.03 -10.26
CA ILE A 55 1.84 -17.19 -9.90
C ILE A 55 1.56 -16.24 -11.05
N GLU A 56 0.29 -16.07 -11.38
CA GLU A 56 -0.12 -15.08 -12.37
C GLU A 56 -0.15 -13.70 -11.70
N LEU A 57 0.72 -12.80 -12.15
CA LEU A 57 0.81 -11.42 -11.68
C LEU A 57 0.28 -10.47 -12.75
N THR A 58 -0.46 -9.46 -12.33
CA THR A 58 -0.91 -8.39 -13.22
C THR A 58 0.24 -7.43 -13.53
N ASN A 59 0.35 -6.97 -14.77
CA ASN A 59 1.37 -6.00 -15.14
C ASN A 59 1.11 -4.63 -14.49
N LEU A 60 2.05 -4.16 -13.67
CA LEU A 60 1.99 -2.88 -12.97
C LEU A 60 2.76 -1.76 -13.69
N THR A 61 3.35 -2.03 -14.86
CA THR A 61 4.13 -1.04 -15.63
C THR A 61 3.28 0.19 -15.94
N GLY A 62 3.83 1.37 -15.64
CA GLY A 62 3.15 2.65 -15.82
C GLY A 62 2.17 3.01 -14.70
N GLN A 63 1.92 2.12 -13.74
CA GLN A 63 1.16 2.43 -12.54
C GLN A 63 2.06 3.11 -11.50
N ALA A 64 1.45 3.88 -10.59
CA ALA A 64 2.17 4.53 -9.50
C ALA A 64 2.40 3.57 -8.32
N VAL A 65 2.76 2.32 -8.59
CA VAL A 65 2.96 1.28 -7.58
C VAL A 65 4.05 0.31 -8.01
N VAL A 66 4.88 -0.10 -7.05
CA VAL A 66 5.80 -1.23 -7.19
C VAL A 66 5.55 -2.18 -6.05
N CYS A 67 5.61 -3.48 -6.32
CA CYS A 67 5.28 -4.50 -5.34
C CYS A 67 6.38 -5.53 -5.22
N HIS A 68 6.49 -6.13 -4.04
CA HIS A 68 7.33 -7.26 -3.74
C HIS A 68 6.46 -8.38 -3.20
N ILE A 69 6.69 -9.59 -3.68
CA ILE A 69 6.10 -10.79 -3.10
C ILE A 69 7.21 -11.61 -2.47
N SER A 70 7.02 -11.97 -1.19
CA SER A 70 8.04 -12.67 -0.44
C SER A 70 8.18 -14.13 -0.88
N TYR A 71 9.29 -14.75 -0.50
CA TYR A 71 9.56 -16.16 -0.74
C TYR A 71 8.51 -17.12 -0.15
N LEU A 72 7.71 -16.66 0.82
CA LEU A 72 6.61 -17.42 1.42
C LEU A 72 5.38 -17.49 0.50
N CYS A 73 5.31 -16.67 -0.55
CA CYS A 73 4.19 -16.56 -1.48
C CYS A 73 2.85 -16.18 -0.81
N SER A 74 2.88 -15.75 0.44
CA SER A 74 1.71 -15.40 1.25
C SER A 74 1.80 -13.99 1.82
N GLU A 75 2.79 -13.21 1.37
CA GLU A 75 3.02 -11.84 1.78
C GLU A 75 3.38 -10.99 0.56
N VAL A 76 2.67 -9.88 0.41
CA VAL A 76 2.87 -8.89 -0.64
C VAL A 76 3.07 -7.53 0.01
N GLN A 77 4.14 -6.83 -0.36
CA GLN A 77 4.43 -5.47 0.10
C GLN A 77 4.54 -4.53 -1.10
N CYS A 78 3.67 -3.54 -1.17
CA CYS A 78 3.65 -2.53 -2.23
C CYS A 78 4.02 -1.14 -1.69
N CYS A 79 4.78 -0.41 -2.50
CA CYS A 79 5.02 1.01 -2.32
C CYS A 79 4.24 1.80 -3.37
N VAL A 80 3.20 2.52 -2.93
CA VAL A 80 2.27 3.27 -3.76
C VAL A 80 2.65 4.74 -3.73
N ARG A 81 2.85 5.35 -4.90
CA ARG A 81 3.15 6.77 -5.05
C ARG A 81 1.86 7.57 -5.29
N ALA A 82 1.65 8.58 -4.48
CA ALA A 82 0.54 9.53 -4.58
C ALA A 82 1.08 10.91 -4.99
N ASP A 83 1.17 11.11 -6.31
CA ASP A 83 1.80 12.30 -6.90
C ASP A 83 1.12 13.60 -6.51
N ASP A 84 -0.21 13.61 -6.45
CA ASP A 84 -1.00 14.79 -6.09
C ASP A 84 -0.66 15.37 -4.72
N ILE A 85 -0.13 14.54 -3.81
CA ILE A 85 0.27 14.94 -2.47
C ILE A 85 1.76 14.70 -2.18
N ARG A 86 2.57 14.40 -3.19
CA ARG A 86 4.03 14.16 -3.09
C ARG A 86 4.40 13.21 -1.96
N ARG A 87 3.69 12.10 -1.85
CA ARG A 87 3.96 11.07 -0.84
C ARG A 87 3.98 9.69 -1.45
N THR A 88 4.65 8.80 -0.75
CA THR A 88 4.56 7.36 -0.97
C THR A 88 3.92 6.72 0.25
N PHE A 89 3.23 5.61 0.01
CA PHE A 89 2.57 4.82 1.04
C PHE A 89 2.94 3.35 0.94
N GLN A 90 3.23 2.73 2.07
CA GLN A 90 3.43 1.30 2.16
C GLN A 90 2.10 0.59 2.43
N VAL A 91 1.82 -0.42 1.63
CA VAL A 91 0.70 -1.36 1.81
C VAL A 91 1.28 -2.76 1.90
N GLU A 92 0.87 -3.53 2.91
CA GLU A 92 1.26 -4.92 3.07
C GLU A 92 0.01 -5.80 3.21
N LEU A 93 0.01 -6.94 2.54
CA LEU A 93 -0.97 -8.00 2.71
C LEU A 93 -0.21 -9.26 3.13
N SER A 94 -0.57 -9.86 4.24
CA SER A 94 -0.06 -11.18 4.63
C SER A 94 -1.17 -12.14 5.01
N VAL A 95 -1.05 -13.39 4.59
CA VAL A 95 -2.03 -14.45 4.82
C VAL A 95 -1.37 -15.55 5.64
N ASP A 96 -1.90 -15.82 6.81
CA ASP A 96 -1.51 -16.95 7.65
C ASP A 96 -2.59 -18.04 7.59
N PRO A 97 -2.38 -19.09 6.76
CA PRO A 97 -3.34 -20.18 6.64
C PRO A 97 -3.39 -21.08 7.88
N CYS A 98 -2.40 -21.03 8.78
CA CYS A 98 -2.38 -21.82 10.01
C CYS A 98 -3.32 -21.20 11.05
N SER A 99 -3.21 -19.89 11.26
CA SER A 99 -4.06 -19.16 12.21
C SER A 99 -5.39 -18.68 11.60
N LYS A 100 -5.60 -18.89 10.30
CA LYS A 100 -6.78 -18.46 9.54
C LYS A 100 -7.00 -16.95 9.61
N ILE A 101 -5.90 -16.19 9.56
CA ILE A 101 -5.91 -14.73 9.65
C ILE A 101 -5.23 -14.14 8.43
N MET A 102 -5.79 -13.06 7.91
CA MET A 102 -5.13 -12.16 6.99
C MET A 102 -4.88 -10.83 7.69
N LEU A 103 -3.68 -10.28 7.50
CA LEU A 103 -3.30 -8.96 7.96
C LEU A 103 -3.16 -8.04 6.76
N ILE A 104 -3.80 -6.88 6.86
CA ILE A 104 -3.67 -5.80 5.89
C ILE A 104 -3.05 -4.64 6.65
N LYS A 105 -1.86 -4.20 6.24
CA LYS A 105 -1.20 -3.04 6.81
C LYS A 105 -1.24 -1.90 5.80
N LEU A 106 -1.82 -0.78 6.22
CA LEU A 106 -1.79 0.48 5.50
C LEU A 106 -0.91 1.41 6.34
N GLU A 107 0.35 1.55 5.94
CA GLU A 107 1.38 2.11 6.83
C GLU A 107 1.43 1.33 8.16
N ARG A 108 1.31 2.02 9.30
CA ARG A 108 1.26 1.43 10.65
C ARG A 108 -0.15 1.02 11.09
N LEU A 109 -1.18 1.26 10.27
CA LEU A 109 -2.53 0.77 10.55
C LEU A 109 -2.60 -0.71 10.15
N THR A 110 -2.73 -1.59 11.13
CA THR A 110 -2.94 -3.03 10.91
C THR A 110 -4.41 -3.39 11.07
N ILE A 111 -4.99 -3.98 10.04
CA ILE A 111 -6.34 -4.53 10.01
C ILE A 111 -6.23 -6.05 10.03
N LYS A 112 -6.89 -6.68 11.00
CA LYS A 112 -6.92 -8.13 11.15
C LYS A 112 -8.24 -8.67 10.61
N VAL A 113 -8.17 -9.56 9.64
CA VAL A 113 -9.31 -10.20 8.99
C VAL A 113 -9.32 -11.69 9.34
N ASP A 114 -10.46 -12.17 9.84
CA ASP A 114 -10.68 -13.60 10.09
C ASP A 114 -11.13 -14.30 8.80
N LEU A 115 -10.33 -15.24 8.32
CA LEU A 115 -10.56 -15.96 7.07
C LEU A 115 -11.70 -16.98 7.17
N LEU A 116 -12.16 -17.34 8.36
CA LEU A 116 -13.29 -18.27 8.54
C LEU A 116 -14.63 -17.64 8.15
N VAL A 117 -14.73 -16.32 8.28
CA VAL A 117 -15.94 -15.54 7.97
C VAL A 117 -15.73 -14.58 6.79
N PHE A 118 -14.53 -14.57 6.20
CA PHE A 118 -14.22 -13.74 5.07
C PHE A 118 -14.94 -14.24 3.80
N GLN A 119 -15.54 -13.32 3.06
CA GLN A 119 -16.18 -13.62 1.79
C GLN A 119 -15.16 -13.52 0.67
N PHE A 120 -14.71 -14.68 0.18
CA PHE A 120 -13.79 -14.77 -0.95
C PHE A 120 -14.51 -14.51 -2.28
N GLY A 121 -13.78 -13.99 -3.27
CA GLY A 121 -14.31 -13.72 -4.62
C GLY A 121 -15.11 -12.41 -4.73
N THR A 122 -15.14 -11.59 -3.67
CA THR A 122 -15.72 -10.25 -3.69
C THR A 122 -14.64 -9.20 -3.48
N VAL A 123 -14.83 -8.00 -4.05
CA VAL A 123 -13.94 -6.86 -3.85
C VAL A 123 -14.19 -6.27 -2.46
N HIS A 124 -13.12 -6.09 -1.67
CA HIS A 124 -13.18 -5.52 -0.32
C HIS A 124 -12.35 -4.25 -0.27
N HIS A 125 -12.87 -3.24 0.42
CA HIS A 125 -12.22 -1.95 0.49
C HIS A 125 -11.70 -1.67 1.89
N PHE A 126 -10.39 -1.49 2.01
CA PHE A 126 -9.74 -1.11 3.26
C PHE A 126 -9.16 0.29 3.12
N SER A 127 -9.34 1.13 4.13
CA SER A 127 -8.91 2.52 4.01
C SER A 127 -8.20 3.06 5.25
N LEU A 128 -7.11 3.78 5.00
CA LEU A 128 -6.50 4.66 5.98
C LEU A 128 -7.16 6.04 5.88
N VAL A 129 -8.07 6.30 6.82
CA VAL A 129 -8.76 7.58 7.01
C VAL A 129 -9.37 8.19 5.73
N GLY A 130 -9.79 7.34 4.78
CA GLY A 130 -10.53 7.74 3.58
C GLY A 130 -9.71 8.24 2.39
N PHE A 131 -8.38 8.30 2.46
CA PHE A 131 -7.54 8.83 1.37
C PHE A 131 -6.57 7.81 0.76
N LEU A 132 -6.17 6.78 1.52
CA LEU A 132 -5.52 5.58 0.97
C LEU A 132 -6.53 4.45 1.02
N LYS A 133 -6.77 3.79 -0.11
CA LYS A 133 -7.75 2.73 -0.28
C LYS A 133 -7.07 1.54 -0.97
N ALA A 134 -7.11 0.38 -0.35
CA ALA A 134 -6.77 -0.90 -0.97
C ALA A 134 -8.06 -1.59 -1.41
N GLU A 135 -8.07 -2.17 -2.61
CA GLU A 135 -9.21 -2.85 -3.25
C GLU A 135 -8.86 -4.29 -3.62
#